data_AF-A0A8T8I9Y2-F1
#
_entry.id   AF-A0A8T8I9Y2-F1
#
_cell.length_a   1.000
_cell.length_b   1.000
_cell.length_c   1.000
_cell.angle_alpha   90.00
_cell.angle_beta   90.00
_cell.angle_gamma   90.00
#
_symmetry.space_group_name_H-M   'P 1'
#
loop_
_entity.id
_entity.type
_entity.pdbx_description
1 polymer ?
#
loop_
_entity_poly.entity_id
_entity_poly.type
_entity_poly.pdbx_seq_one_letter_code
_entity_poly.pdbx_strand_id
1 'polypeptide(L)'
;MLKDLEQVGIEETTRIFSPSSLDGFSDFYKENEKSKVWWIDKLGVVGEHLFSFNKKKIYNLFADYPHNLTEEEVRIFDEENPYWKDFFKSRKPSA
;
A
#
# COMPACT_ATOMS: atom_id res chain seq x y z
N MET A 1 28.93 -15.58 -12.23
CA MET A 1 28.33 -16.30 -11.07
C MET A 1 28.25 -15.49 -9.77
N LEU A 2 28.97 -14.37 -9.60
CA LEU A 2 28.62 -13.34 -8.59
C LEU A 2 28.65 -11.91 -9.15
N LYS A 3 29.05 -11.73 -10.42
CA LYS A 3 29.08 -10.44 -11.11
C LYS A 3 27.80 -10.11 -11.88
N ASP A 4 26.86 -11.05 -11.90
CA ASP A 4 25.62 -10.95 -12.70
C ASP A 4 24.41 -10.51 -11.85
N LEU A 5 24.59 -10.42 -10.52
CA LEU A 5 23.57 -9.96 -9.58
C LEU A 5 23.55 -8.43 -9.40
N GLU A 6 24.66 -7.75 -9.72
CA GLU A 6 24.72 -6.27 -9.74
C GLU A 6 23.93 -5.68 -10.92
N GLN A 7 23.51 -6.51 -11.88
CA GLN A 7 22.76 -6.10 -13.07
C GLN A 7 21.28 -6.46 -13.01
N VAL A 8 20.79 -6.88 -11.84
CA VAL A 8 19.38 -6.70 -11.49
C VAL A 8 19.33 -5.35 -10.80
N GLY A 9 18.78 -4.33 -11.47
CA GLY A 9 18.66 -2.98 -10.94
C GLY A 9 17.82 -2.97 -9.66
N ILE A 10 18.47 -3.23 -8.52
CA ILE A 10 17.93 -2.94 -7.21
C ILE A 10 18.16 -1.45 -7.04
N GLU A 11 17.26 -0.63 -7.57
CA GLU A 11 17.13 0.73 -7.03
C GLU A 11 16.91 0.55 -5.53
N GLU A 12 17.82 1.07 -4.70
CA GLU A 12 17.65 1.08 -3.25
C GLU A 12 16.36 1.85 -2.93
N THR A 13 15.23 1.14 -2.86
CA THR A 13 13.95 1.71 -2.46
C THR A 13 14.08 2.06 -0.99
N THR A 14 14.51 3.29 -0.70
CA THR A 14 14.56 3.80 0.65
C THR A 14 13.12 3.98 1.11
N ARG A 15 12.59 2.94 1.75
CA ARG A 15 11.27 2.98 2.37
C ARG A 15 11.25 4.14 3.37
N ILE A 16 10.24 5.00 3.26
CA ILE A 16 10.06 6.17 4.09
C ILE A 16 9.10 5.83 5.20
N PHE A 17 9.48 6.15 6.44
CA PHE A 17 8.68 5.90 7.62
C PHE A 17 8.14 7.21 8.21
N SER A 18 6.99 7.13 8.85
CA SER A 18 6.37 8.23 9.60
C SER A 18 5.74 7.67 10.87
N PRO A 19 6.05 8.22 12.06
CA PRO A 19 5.45 7.77 13.31
C PRO A 19 3.92 7.70 13.23
N SER A 20 3.33 6.58 13.65
CA SER A 20 1.86 6.45 13.69
C SER A 20 1.26 7.00 14.97
N SER A 21 1.96 6.85 16.10
CA SER A 21 1.45 7.14 17.45
C SER A 21 0.19 6.35 17.82
N LEU A 22 -0.03 5.19 17.18
CA LEU A 22 -1.17 4.32 17.42
C LEU A 22 -0.75 3.07 18.20
N ASP A 23 -1.32 2.85 19.37
CA ASP A 23 -1.06 1.65 20.17
C ASP A 23 -1.50 0.39 19.43
N GLY A 24 -0.59 -0.59 19.36
CA GLY A 24 -0.85 -1.86 18.67
C GLY A 24 -0.68 -1.79 17.15
N PHE A 25 -0.14 -0.70 16.60
CA PHE A 25 0.20 -0.60 15.17
C PHE A 25 1.68 -0.28 14.97
N SER A 26 2.20 -0.61 13.79
CA SER A 26 3.51 -0.13 13.33
C SER A 26 3.45 1.36 12.97
N ASP A 27 4.62 1.92 12.62
CA ASP A 27 4.69 3.22 11.97
C ASP A 27 4.20 3.13 10.53
N PHE A 28 3.67 4.24 10.00
CA PHE A 28 3.31 4.31 8.60
C PHE A 28 4.56 4.21 7.73
N TYR A 29 4.48 3.48 6.63
CA TYR A 29 5.57 3.40 5.66
C TYR A 29 5.12 3.47 4.20
N LYS A 30 6.00 3.91 3.31
CA LYS A 30 5.78 3.90 1.86
C LYS A 30 7.08 3.67 1.11
N GLU A 31 7.00 3.18 -0.13
CA GLU A 31 8.18 2.70 -0.86
C GLU A 31 9.14 3.83 -1.29
N ASN A 32 8.62 5.01 -1.63
CA ASN A 32 9.44 6.17 -1.98
C ASN A 32 8.69 7.51 -1.78
N GLU A 33 9.38 8.64 -2.00
CA GLU A 33 8.81 9.98 -1.81
C GLU A 33 7.58 10.25 -2.67
N LYS A 34 7.54 9.69 -3.89
CA LYS A 34 6.46 9.89 -4.86
C LYS A 34 5.23 9.06 -4.55
N SER A 35 5.36 7.95 -3.81
CA SER A 35 4.23 7.15 -3.34
C SER A 35 3.29 7.98 -2.46
N LYS A 36 1.99 7.82 -2.69
CA LYS A 36 0.90 8.47 -1.95
C LYS A 36 0.24 7.50 -0.98
N VAL A 37 0.29 6.19 -1.27
CA VAL A 37 -0.22 5.15 -0.37
C VAL A 37 0.80 4.90 0.74
N TRP A 38 0.35 5.08 1.98
CA TRP A 38 1.06 4.68 3.19
C TRP A 38 0.47 3.35 3.68
N TRP A 39 1.33 2.39 3.98
CA TRP A 39 0.98 1.14 4.63
C TRP A 39 1.17 1.25 6.14
N ILE A 40 0.44 0.43 6.88
CA ILE A 40 0.58 0.27 8.33
C ILE A 40 0.17 -1.16 8.69
N ASP A 41 0.78 -1.71 9.73
CA ASP A 41 0.48 -3.06 10.19
C ASP A 41 -0.13 -3.00 11.58
N LYS A 42 -1.12 -3.86 11.82
CA LYS A 42 -1.62 -4.11 13.17
C LYS A 42 -0.79 -5.23 13.80
N LEU A 43 -0.14 -4.92 14.91
CA LEU A 43 0.81 -5.83 15.57
C LEU A 43 0.07 -7.03 16.16
N GLY A 44 0.61 -8.23 15.91
CA GLY A 44 0.03 -9.49 16.41
C GLY A 44 -1.21 -9.97 15.64
N VAL A 45 -1.58 -9.33 14.53
CA VAL A 45 -2.70 -9.73 13.67
C VAL A 45 -2.17 -10.23 12.33
N VAL A 46 -2.75 -11.32 11.82
CA VAL A 46 -2.41 -11.93 10.53
C VAL A 46 -3.59 -11.80 9.58
N GLY A 47 -3.32 -11.47 8.32
CA GLY A 47 -4.31 -11.42 7.24
C GLY A 47 -4.95 -10.05 7.01
N GLU A 48 -4.67 -9.06 7.86
CA GLU A 48 -5.03 -7.66 7.58
C GLU A 48 -3.96 -7.01 6.69
N HIS A 49 -4.40 -6.30 5.65
CA HIS A 49 -3.55 -5.46 4.82
C HIS A 49 -4.08 -4.04 4.91
N LEU A 50 -3.41 -3.18 5.68
CA LEU A 50 -3.93 -1.86 6.00
C LEU A 50 -3.15 -0.75 5.30
N PHE A 51 -3.86 0.27 4.86
CA PHE A 51 -3.26 1.41 4.17
C PHE A 51 -4.01 2.72 4.43
N SER A 52 -3.38 3.84 4.09
CA SER A 52 -3.90 5.18 4.27
C SER A 52 -3.34 6.13 3.21
N PHE A 53 -4.11 7.12 2.78
CA PHE A 53 -3.61 8.21 1.93
C PHE A 53 -3.14 9.44 2.73
N ASN A 54 -3.58 9.57 3.98
CA ASN A 54 -3.36 10.77 4.80
C ASN A 54 -2.84 10.48 6.21
N LYS A 55 -2.55 9.21 6.53
CA LYS A 55 -2.11 8.74 7.85
C LYS A 55 -3.11 9.00 8.99
N LYS A 56 -4.39 9.23 8.64
CA LYS A 56 -5.49 9.45 9.61
C LYS A 56 -6.60 8.43 9.42
N LYS A 57 -7.08 8.25 8.19
CA LYS A 57 -8.07 7.22 7.85
C LYS A 57 -7.34 5.96 7.40
N ILE A 58 -7.55 4.86 8.10
CA ILE A 58 -6.96 3.56 7.78
C ILE A 58 -8.04 2.71 7.11
N TYR A 59 -7.68 2.15 5.96
CA TYR A 59 -8.50 1.20 5.20
C TYR A 59 -7.92 -0.20 5.33
N ASN A 60 -8.78 -1.21 5.29
CA ASN A 60 -8.42 -2.59 5.08
C ASN A 60 -8.62 -2.96 3.60
N LEU A 61 -7.56 -3.39 2.93
CA LEU A 61 -7.57 -3.75 1.50
C LEU A 61 -8.68 -4.73 1.13
N PHE A 62 -8.91 -5.76 1.94
CA PHE A 62 -9.90 -6.78 1.60
C PHE A 62 -11.32 -6.31 1.86
N ALA A 63 -11.54 -5.55 2.93
CA ALA A 63 -12.87 -5.12 3.35
C ALA A 63 -13.34 -3.84 2.66
N ASP A 64 -12.44 -2.89 2.39
CA ASP A 64 -12.79 -1.54 1.95
C ASP A 64 -12.58 -1.30 0.45
N TYR A 65 -11.54 -1.89 -0.14
CA TYR A 65 -11.22 -1.62 -1.54
C TYR A 65 -12.09 -2.44 -2.50
N PRO A 66 -12.66 -1.83 -3.57
CA PRO A 66 -12.60 -0.40 -3.89
C PRO A 66 -13.79 0.43 -3.36
N HIS A 67 -14.82 -0.22 -2.80
CA HIS A 67 -16.16 0.36 -2.64
C HIS A 67 -16.31 1.38 -1.49
N ASN A 68 -15.41 1.38 -0.50
CA ASN A 68 -15.40 2.36 0.59
C ASN A 68 -14.42 3.52 0.36
N LEU A 69 -13.76 3.54 -0.81
CA LEU A 69 -12.86 4.60 -1.24
C LEU A 69 -13.60 5.57 -2.16
N THR A 70 -13.14 6.83 -2.18
CA THR A 70 -13.54 7.79 -3.22
C THR A 70 -12.93 7.41 -4.57
N GLU A 71 -13.51 7.92 -5.68
CA GLU A 71 -12.99 7.66 -7.03
C GLU A 71 -11.52 8.06 -7.19
N GLU A 72 -11.11 9.19 -6.61
CA GLU A 72 -9.72 9.65 -6.65
C GLU A 72 -8.78 8.75 -5.83
N GLU A 73 -9.22 8.27 -4.66
CA GLU A 73 -8.44 7.32 -3.86
C GLU A 73 -8.29 5.97 -4.58
N VAL A 74 -9.34 5.48 -5.26
CA VAL A 74 -9.26 4.28 -6.10
C VAL A 74 -8.26 4.50 -7.23
N ARG A 75 -8.29 5.65 -7.90
CA ARG A 75 -7.35 5.98 -8.99
C ARG A 75 -5.90 5.99 -8.51
N ILE A 76 -5.61 6.67 -7.40
CA ILE A 76 -4.27 6.70 -6.80
C ILE A 76 -3.82 5.29 -6.40
N PHE A 77 -4.69 4.51 -5.74
CA PHE A 77 -4.35 3.16 -5.32
C PHE A 77 -4.05 2.26 -6.53
N ASP A 78 -4.87 2.35 -7.58
CA ASP A 78 -4.73 1.61 -8.83
C ASP A 78 -3.41 1.90 -9.55
N GLU A 79 -2.99 3.17 -9.57
CA GLU A 79 -1.74 3.63 -10.18
C GLU A 79 -0.52 3.05 -9.44
N GLU A 80 -0.56 2.99 -8.11
CA GLU A 80 0.57 2.51 -7.29
C GLU A 80 0.57 1.00 -7.04
N ASN A 81 -0.59 0.34 -7.15
CA ASN A 81 -0.76 -1.08 -6.80
C ASN A 81 -1.41 -1.89 -7.94
N PRO A 82 -0.73 -2.01 -9.10
CA PRO A 82 -1.31 -2.65 -10.28
C PRO A 82 -1.68 -4.11 -10.06
N TYR A 83 -0.94 -4.85 -9.22
CA TYR A 83 -1.28 -6.22 -8.86
C TYR A 83 -2.64 -6.30 -8.15
N TRP A 84 -2.85 -5.48 -7.11
CA TRP A 84 -4.11 -5.50 -6.35
C TRP A 84 -5.29 -5.01 -7.19
N LYS A 85 -5.06 -4.03 -8.07
CA LYS A 85 -6.04 -3.58 -9.05
C LYS A 85 -6.53 -4.74 -9.94
N ASP A 86 -5.61 -5.52 -10.51
CA ASP A 86 -5.98 -6.64 -11.38
C ASP A 86 -6.60 -7.80 -10.58
N PHE A 87 -6.04 -8.13 -9.41
CA PHE A 87 -6.56 -9.17 -8.52
C PHE A 87 -8.02 -8.94 -8.12
N PHE A 88 -8.38 -7.68 -7.84
CA PHE A 88 -9.73 -7.28 -7.45
C PHE A 88 -10.56 -6.65 -8.57
N LYS A 89 -10.19 -6.83 -9.85
CA LYS A 89 -10.92 -6.20 -10.96
C LYS A 89 -12.41 -6.54 -10.99
N SER A 90 -12.78 -7.74 -10.52
CA SER A 90 -14.18 -8.19 -10.43
C SER A 90 -15.02 -7.43 -9.40
N ARG A 91 -14.40 -6.67 -8.50
CA ARG A 91 -15.11 -5.81 -7.51
C ARG A 91 -15.56 -4.48 -8.10
N LYS A 92 -15.11 -4.13 -9.30
CA LYS A 92 -15.47 -2.88 -9.97
C LYS A 92 -16.59 -3.17 -10.99
N PRO A 93 -17.53 -2.23 -11.19
CA PRO A 93 -18.46 -2.32 -12.30
C PRO A 93 -17.69 -2.44 -13.61
N SER A 94 -18.20 -3.26 -14.54
CA SER A 94 -17.72 -3.26 -15.91
C SER A 94 -17.87 -1.85 -16.49
N ALA A 95 -16.77 -1.27 -16.99
CA ALA A 95 -16.79 -0.01 -17.73
C ALA A 95 -17.45 -0.19 -19.10
#